data_AF-A0A497YBD8-F1
#
_entry.id   AF-A0A497YBD8-F1
#
_cell.length_a   1.000
_cell.length_b   1.000
_cell.length_c   1.000
_cell.angle_alpha   90.00
_cell.angle_beta   90.00
_cell.angle_gamma   90.00
#
_symmetry.space_group_name_H-M   'P 1'
#
loop_
_entity.id
_entity.type
_entity.pdbx_description
1 polymer ?
#
loop_
_entity_poly.entity_id
_entity_poly.type
_entity_poly.pdbx_seq_one_letter_code
_entity_poly.pdbx_strand_id
1 'polypeptide(L)'
;MKTRQITTEITPKELEFYRNWVLHNIADAKMDIDRRGYQLIQWPATIWNSQEKPNELSLEHEARLKPSNDKGLSRLRNKLYRLEGKVLDDLILSKEPNLNNLILRRYLRPSGFQSIDHYFDFDDLTFTKKMFTIRQRIKTSPFMTWSATTSELFAINLEMPFMIYKNSKISIRLEFNWLGEISRCWNEAFIEYEDNTVSKSPFNILWQNNLIFPGNLQPVIEHTTFREKFGVYKKDGEDYREVFVINIDQVVAQSLSSKRFGTYVDVDISSVNLIENDIITDLEMFVNAFSSEFDLKLNDETKVYRDASILEMI
;
A
#
# COMPACT_ATOMS: atom_id res chain seq x y z
N MET A 1 18.05 14.67 8.55
CA MET A 1 16.74 15.35 8.42
C MET A 1 16.10 14.81 7.15
N LYS A 2 14.99 14.06 7.25
CA LYS A 2 14.33 13.47 6.08
C LYS A 2 13.59 14.57 5.32
N THR A 3 13.97 14.84 4.08
CA THR A 3 13.22 15.79 3.24
C THR A 3 12.01 15.05 2.67
N ARG A 4 10.81 15.41 3.11
CA ARG A 4 9.57 14.94 2.48
C ARG A 4 9.57 15.43 1.03
N GLN A 5 9.44 14.52 0.08
CA GLN A 5 9.25 14.88 -1.31
C GLN A 5 7.80 15.29 -1.52
N ILE A 6 7.57 16.50 -2.00
CA ILE A 6 6.24 17.06 -2.26
C ILE A 6 6.09 17.23 -3.76
N THR A 7 4.92 16.89 -4.29
CA THR A 7 4.58 17.01 -5.71
C THR A 7 3.20 17.61 -5.89
N THR A 8 2.97 18.38 -6.96
CA THR A 8 1.64 18.86 -7.34
C THR A 8 1.00 18.01 -8.44
N GLU A 9 1.70 17.00 -8.94
CA GLU A 9 1.26 16.13 -10.04
C GLU A 9 0.63 14.85 -9.48
N ILE A 10 -0.45 14.37 -10.11
CA ILE A 10 -1.09 13.07 -9.77
C ILE A 10 -0.12 11.93 -10.10
N THR A 11 0.63 12.05 -11.20
CA THR A 11 1.69 11.13 -11.55
C THR A 11 2.99 11.93 -11.66
N PRO A 12 3.77 12.03 -10.58
CA PRO A 12 5.03 12.77 -10.57
C PRO A 12 5.99 12.24 -11.63
N LYS A 13 6.75 13.14 -12.28
CA LYS A 13 7.74 12.78 -13.32
C LYS A 13 8.69 11.66 -12.91
N GLU A 14 9.13 11.65 -11.66
CA GLU A 14 10.01 10.61 -11.13
C GLU A 14 9.34 9.23 -11.16
N LEU A 15 8.06 9.13 -10.84
CA LEU A 15 7.31 7.87 -10.90
C LEU A 15 6.93 7.54 -12.36
N GLU A 16 6.55 8.53 -13.14
CA GLU A 16 6.21 8.40 -14.55
C GLU A 16 7.39 7.85 -15.37
N PHE A 17 8.63 8.21 -15.00
CA PHE A 17 9.84 7.65 -15.61
C PHE A 17 9.88 6.12 -15.52
N TYR A 18 9.65 5.53 -14.33
CA TYR A 18 9.70 4.07 -14.16
C TYR A 18 8.54 3.38 -14.87
N ARG A 19 7.36 3.99 -14.85
CA ARG A 19 6.20 3.48 -15.60
C ARG A 19 6.50 3.41 -17.09
N ASN A 20 7.04 4.48 -17.66
CA ASN A 20 7.47 4.50 -19.04
C ASN A 20 8.60 3.51 -19.30
N TRP A 21 9.58 3.40 -18.40
CA TRP A 21 10.66 2.44 -18.54
C TRP A 21 10.10 1.01 -18.69
N VAL A 22 9.14 0.60 -17.85
CA VAL A 22 8.50 -0.72 -17.94
C VAL A 22 7.81 -0.91 -19.30
N LEU A 23 6.98 0.06 -19.71
CA LEU A 23 6.25 -0.02 -20.98
C LEU A 23 7.16 -0.09 -22.21
N HIS A 24 8.33 0.55 -22.17
CA HIS A 24 9.26 0.57 -23.29
C HIS A 24 10.18 -0.65 -23.34
N ASN A 25 10.56 -1.22 -22.19
CA ASN A 25 11.60 -2.26 -22.12
C ASN A 25 11.05 -3.67 -21.90
N ILE A 26 9.87 -3.82 -21.30
CA ILE A 26 9.28 -5.14 -21.05
C ILE A 26 8.29 -5.48 -22.16
N ALA A 27 8.62 -6.51 -22.94
CA ALA A 27 7.71 -7.05 -23.95
C ALA A 27 6.37 -7.46 -23.33
N ASP A 28 5.28 -7.15 -24.03
CA ASP A 28 3.89 -7.41 -23.64
C ASP A 28 3.43 -6.67 -22.37
N ALA A 29 4.18 -5.67 -21.89
CA ALA A 29 3.70 -4.76 -20.86
C ALA A 29 2.51 -3.94 -21.38
N LYS A 30 1.42 -3.91 -20.59
CA LYS A 30 0.19 -3.21 -20.95
C LYS A 30 -0.40 -2.46 -19.77
N MET A 31 -1.10 -1.36 -20.05
CA MET A 31 -1.85 -0.62 -19.06
C MET A 31 -3.13 -1.37 -18.68
N ASP A 32 -3.50 -1.32 -17.40
CA ASP A 32 -4.76 -1.83 -16.87
C ASP A 32 -5.22 -0.99 -15.66
N ILE A 33 -6.41 -1.27 -15.12
CA ILE A 33 -6.95 -0.59 -13.94
C ILE A 33 -7.38 -1.64 -12.91
N ASP A 34 -6.86 -1.53 -11.69
CA ASP A 34 -7.28 -2.40 -10.59
C ASP A 34 -8.71 -2.05 -10.14
N ARG A 35 -9.39 -3.00 -9.48
CA ARG A 35 -10.69 -2.79 -8.81
C ARG A 35 -10.68 -1.70 -7.74
N ARG A 36 -9.50 -1.28 -7.28
CA ARG A 36 -9.27 -0.15 -6.36
C ARG A 36 -9.09 1.19 -7.11
N GLY A 37 -9.19 1.20 -8.43
CA GLY A 37 -8.97 2.40 -9.23
C GLY A 37 -7.50 2.79 -9.42
N TYR A 38 -6.56 1.90 -9.12
CA TYR A 38 -5.14 2.18 -9.37
C TYR A 38 -4.78 1.94 -10.82
N GLN A 39 -3.92 2.80 -11.36
CA GLN A 39 -3.33 2.60 -12.68
C GLN A 39 -2.27 1.51 -12.60
N LEU A 40 -2.50 0.41 -13.30
CA LEU A 40 -1.59 -0.73 -13.36
C LEU A 40 -0.82 -0.71 -14.68
N ILE A 41 0.41 -1.20 -14.62
CA ILE A 41 1.08 -1.79 -15.77
C ILE A 41 1.28 -3.26 -15.45
N GLN A 42 0.82 -4.15 -16.33
CA GLN A 42 0.91 -5.60 -16.17
C GLN A 42 1.77 -6.20 -17.26
N TRP A 43 2.55 -7.23 -16.94
CA TRP A 43 3.29 -8.04 -17.90
C TRP A 43 3.31 -9.52 -17.47
N PRO A 44 3.64 -10.45 -18.38
CA PRO A 44 3.66 -11.87 -18.06
C PRO A 44 4.55 -12.17 -16.83
N ALA A 45 4.07 -13.07 -15.97
CA ALA A 45 4.80 -13.52 -14.79
C ALA A 45 6.17 -14.09 -15.18
N THR A 46 7.16 -13.85 -14.32
CA THR A 46 8.51 -14.46 -14.47
C THR A 46 8.49 -15.95 -14.15
N ILE A 47 7.64 -16.35 -13.21
CA ILE A 47 7.47 -17.73 -12.77
C ILE A 47 6.04 -18.17 -13.08
N TRP A 48 5.89 -19.37 -13.65
CA TRP A 48 4.56 -19.94 -13.89
C TRP A 48 3.81 -20.06 -12.57
N ASN A 49 2.56 -19.60 -12.58
CA ASN A 49 1.65 -19.77 -11.46
C ASN A 49 0.28 -20.19 -11.99
N SER A 50 -0.38 -21.10 -11.28
CA SER A 50 -1.66 -21.70 -11.71
C SER A 50 -2.82 -20.71 -11.77
N GLN A 51 -2.64 -19.50 -11.27
CA GLN A 51 -3.64 -18.43 -11.28
C GLN A 51 -3.46 -17.45 -12.44
N GLU A 52 -2.43 -17.65 -13.27
CA GLU A 52 -2.06 -16.76 -14.38
C GLU A 52 -1.91 -15.29 -13.93
N LYS A 53 -1.51 -15.09 -12.66
CA LYS A 53 -1.31 -13.76 -12.09
C LYS A 53 -0.11 -13.09 -12.76
N PRO A 54 -0.28 -11.90 -13.37
CA PRO A 54 0.82 -11.19 -13.99
C PRO A 54 1.77 -10.61 -12.94
N ASN A 55 2.88 -10.06 -13.40
CA ASN A 55 3.58 -9.06 -12.61
C ASN A 55 2.85 -7.72 -12.78
N GLU A 56 2.74 -6.92 -11.73
CA GLU A 56 2.09 -5.61 -11.78
C GLU A 56 2.97 -4.51 -11.21
N LEU A 57 2.89 -3.33 -11.80
CA LEU A 57 3.37 -2.07 -11.25
C LEU A 57 2.14 -1.15 -11.06
N SER A 58 1.73 -0.94 -9.82
CA SER A 58 0.64 -0.02 -9.48
C SER A 58 1.17 1.37 -9.16
N LEU A 59 0.47 2.40 -9.65
CA LEU A 59 0.57 3.76 -9.12
C LEU A 59 -0.55 3.93 -8.09
N GLU A 60 -0.18 4.06 -6.82
CA GLU A 60 -1.12 4.10 -5.71
C GLU A 60 -1.20 5.49 -5.09
N HIS A 61 -2.44 5.96 -4.89
CA HIS A 61 -2.77 7.16 -4.14
C HIS A 61 -3.55 6.75 -2.89
N GLU A 62 -2.95 6.99 -1.74
CA GLU A 62 -3.52 6.55 -0.47
C GLU A 62 -3.14 7.54 0.63
N ALA A 63 -4.11 7.90 1.47
CA ALA A 63 -3.82 8.58 2.72
C ALA A 63 -3.47 7.55 3.78
N ARG A 64 -2.19 7.52 4.16
CA ARG A 64 -1.65 6.70 5.23
C ARG A 64 -1.64 7.53 6.51
N LEU A 65 -2.55 7.24 7.44
CA LEU A 65 -2.74 8.05 8.64
C LEU A 65 -2.44 7.26 9.91
N LYS A 66 -2.12 7.97 10.99
CA LYS A 66 -2.03 7.44 12.35
C LYS A 66 -2.87 8.28 13.31
N PRO A 67 -3.47 7.66 14.34
CA PRO A 67 -4.07 8.41 15.44
C PRO A 67 -3.03 9.30 16.14
N SER A 68 -3.39 10.53 16.48
CA SER A 68 -2.55 11.38 17.34
C SER A 68 -2.55 10.91 18.80
N ASN A 69 -3.60 10.20 19.22
CA ASN A 69 -3.82 9.69 20.56
C ASN A 69 -4.93 8.62 20.58
N ASP A 70 -5.03 7.88 21.69
CA ASP A 70 -6.02 6.80 21.87
C ASP A 70 -7.46 7.31 21.89
N LYS A 71 -7.69 8.57 22.28
CA LYS A 71 -9.04 9.16 22.29
C LYS A 71 -9.55 9.34 20.86
N GLY A 72 -8.72 9.81 19.94
CA GLY A 72 -9.02 9.93 18.51
C GLY A 72 -9.37 8.58 17.89
N LEU A 73 -8.56 7.56 18.16
CA LEU A 73 -8.81 6.19 17.71
C LEU A 73 -10.11 5.60 18.26
N SER A 74 -10.37 5.78 19.56
CA SER A 74 -11.60 5.29 20.20
C SER A 74 -12.83 6.01 19.63
N ARG A 75 -12.76 7.32 19.41
CA ARG A 75 -13.81 8.11 18.76
C ARG A 75 -14.06 7.63 17.34
N LEU A 76 -13.00 7.43 16.55
CA LEU A 76 -13.06 6.90 15.19
C LEU A 76 -13.82 5.58 15.13
N ARG A 77 -13.36 4.56 15.87
CA ARG A 77 -13.99 3.24 15.89
C ARG A 77 -15.46 3.35 16.28
N ASN A 78 -15.75 3.93 17.45
CA ASN A 78 -17.11 4.07 17.94
C ASN A 78 -18.04 4.78 16.95
N LYS A 79 -17.53 5.82 16.27
CA LYS A 79 -18.30 6.58 15.28
C LYS A 79 -18.57 5.75 14.03
N LEU A 80 -17.57 5.07 13.46
CA LEU A 80 -17.75 4.21 12.28
C LEU A 80 -18.76 3.10 12.55
N TYR A 81 -18.67 2.43 13.70
CA TYR A 81 -19.64 1.40 14.11
C TYR A 81 -21.05 1.95 14.24
N ARG A 82 -21.22 3.15 14.81
CA ARG A 82 -22.54 3.78 14.98
C ARG A 82 -23.15 4.29 13.67
N LEU A 83 -22.30 4.63 12.70
CA LEU A 83 -22.68 5.19 11.41
C LEU A 83 -22.88 4.15 10.31
N GLU A 84 -22.64 2.87 10.59
CA GLU A 84 -22.91 1.80 9.64
C GLU A 84 -24.36 1.88 9.12
N GLY A 85 -24.51 1.93 7.79
CA GLY A 85 -25.80 2.05 7.09
C GLY A 85 -26.42 3.45 7.11
N LYS A 86 -25.75 4.46 7.67
CA LYS A 86 -26.27 5.84 7.76
C LYS A 86 -25.50 6.79 6.84
N VAL A 87 -26.19 7.87 6.47
CA VAL A 87 -25.60 8.97 5.71
C VAL A 87 -24.60 9.75 6.60
N LEU A 88 -23.45 10.08 6.04
CA LEU A 88 -22.31 10.74 6.72
C LEU A 88 -22.44 12.27 6.77
N ASP A 89 -23.41 12.83 6.03
CA ASP A 89 -23.63 14.26 5.79
C ASP A 89 -23.74 15.09 7.08
N ASP A 90 -24.34 14.53 8.13
CA ASP A 90 -24.54 15.25 9.39
C ASP A 90 -23.36 15.16 10.37
N LEU A 91 -22.32 14.35 10.07
CA LEU A 91 -21.41 13.90 11.13
C LEU A 91 -19.91 13.91 10.82
N ILE A 92 -19.48 13.96 9.55
CA ILE A 92 -18.05 14.04 9.18
C ILE A 92 -17.80 15.10 8.10
N LEU A 93 -18.76 15.32 7.19
CA LEU A 93 -18.52 16.03 5.92
C LEU A 93 -19.52 17.17 5.64
N SER A 94 -20.22 17.65 6.67
CA SER A 94 -21.34 18.61 6.54
C SER A 94 -21.01 19.95 5.87
N LYS A 95 -19.75 20.16 5.51
CA LYS A 95 -19.24 21.40 4.91
C LYS A 95 -18.84 21.24 3.45
N GLU A 96 -18.82 20.02 2.90
CA GLU A 96 -18.29 19.73 1.57
C GLU A 96 -19.39 19.18 0.64
N PRO A 97 -20.01 20.01 -0.24
CA PRO A 97 -21.15 19.61 -1.06
C PRO A 97 -20.92 18.37 -1.94
N ASN A 98 -19.69 18.18 -2.42
CA ASN A 98 -19.31 17.05 -3.28
C ASN A 98 -19.29 15.71 -2.53
N LEU A 99 -19.21 15.76 -1.20
CA LEU A 99 -19.14 14.62 -0.29
C LEU A 99 -20.45 14.37 0.46
N ASN A 100 -21.56 14.95 -0.03
CA ASN A 100 -22.90 14.65 0.45
C ASN A 100 -23.37 13.26 -0.04
N ASN A 101 -24.37 12.73 0.66
CA ASN A 101 -25.00 11.43 0.49
C ASN A 101 -24.02 10.25 0.54
N LEU A 102 -22.95 10.36 1.33
CA LEU A 102 -22.04 9.24 1.56
C LEU A 102 -22.59 8.33 2.65
N ILE A 103 -22.51 7.02 2.45
CA ILE A 103 -22.96 5.99 3.39
C ILE A 103 -21.80 5.06 3.71
N LEU A 104 -21.62 4.74 5.00
CA LEU A 104 -20.63 3.79 5.44
C LEU A 104 -21.20 2.37 5.48
N ARG A 105 -20.49 1.38 4.96
CA ARG A 105 -20.79 -0.05 5.14
C ARG A 105 -19.58 -0.80 5.63
N ARG A 106 -19.74 -1.68 6.63
CA ARG A 106 -18.64 -2.50 7.13
C ARG A 106 -18.53 -3.78 6.30
N TYR A 107 -17.32 -4.17 5.96
CA TYR A 107 -17.07 -5.51 5.42
C TYR A 107 -16.91 -6.48 6.58
N LEU A 108 -17.84 -7.44 6.70
CA LEU A 108 -17.71 -8.53 7.66
C LEU A 108 -16.53 -9.43 7.24
N ARG A 109 -15.62 -9.69 8.18
CA ARG A 109 -14.47 -10.57 8.00
C ARG A 109 -14.41 -11.59 9.13
N PRO A 110 -13.88 -12.80 8.88
CA PRO A 110 -13.60 -13.75 9.95
C PRO A 110 -12.65 -13.15 11.00
N SER A 111 -12.83 -13.58 12.24
CA SER A 111 -11.94 -13.25 13.34
C SER A 111 -10.52 -13.78 13.09
N GLY A 112 -9.52 -13.07 13.59
CA GLY A 112 -8.11 -13.43 13.48
C GLY A 112 -7.32 -12.44 12.63
N PHE A 113 -6.04 -12.74 12.43
CA PHE A 113 -5.15 -11.93 11.61
C PHE A 113 -5.45 -12.13 10.12
N GLN A 114 -5.34 -11.06 9.34
CA GLN A 114 -5.63 -11.07 7.90
C GLN A 114 -4.37 -11.31 7.05
N SER A 115 -3.20 -10.92 7.54
CA SER A 115 -1.92 -11.23 6.90
C SER A 115 -0.81 -11.42 7.93
N ILE A 116 0.16 -12.26 7.57
CA ILE A 116 1.50 -12.29 8.16
C ILE A 116 2.47 -12.01 7.02
N ASP A 117 3.26 -10.98 7.22
CA ASP A 117 4.17 -10.41 6.24
C ASP A 117 5.59 -10.44 6.79
N HIS A 118 6.55 -10.94 6.01
CA HIS A 118 7.98 -10.83 6.27
C HIS A 118 8.56 -9.71 5.43
N TYR A 119 9.17 -8.73 6.07
CA TYR A 119 9.93 -7.68 5.41
C TYR A 119 11.39 -8.09 5.30
N PHE A 120 11.96 -7.81 4.13
CA PHE A 120 13.31 -8.19 3.77
C PHE A 120 14.19 -6.96 3.59
N ASP A 121 15.40 -7.03 4.13
CA ASP A 121 16.40 -5.98 4.04
C ASP A 121 17.80 -6.57 4.22
N PHE A 122 18.82 -5.72 4.18
CA PHE A 122 20.17 -6.04 4.61
C PHE A 122 20.31 -5.90 6.13
N ASP A 123 21.41 -6.43 6.69
CA ASP A 123 21.70 -6.37 8.13
C ASP A 123 21.67 -4.94 8.69
N ASP A 124 22.02 -3.96 7.87
CA ASP A 124 22.08 -2.55 8.24
C ASP A 124 20.79 -1.77 7.93
N LEU A 125 19.72 -2.45 7.49
CA LEU A 125 18.44 -1.86 7.13
C LEU A 125 18.52 -0.79 6.03
N THR A 126 19.41 -0.98 5.06
CA THR A 126 19.63 -0.03 3.96
C THR A 126 18.34 0.35 3.22
N PHE A 127 17.48 -0.60 2.87
CA PHE A 127 16.27 -0.32 2.10
C PHE A 127 15.23 0.41 2.94
N THR A 128 15.02 -0.06 4.17
CA THR A 128 14.13 0.55 5.15
C THR A 128 14.51 2.01 5.37
N LYS A 129 15.80 2.31 5.63
CA LYS A 129 16.29 3.68 5.83
C LYS A 129 16.07 4.58 4.61
N LYS A 130 16.01 4.01 3.41
CA LYS A 130 15.71 4.69 2.15
C LYS A 130 14.21 4.74 1.80
N MET A 131 13.32 4.26 2.67
CA MET A 131 11.88 4.15 2.43
C MET A 131 11.49 3.19 1.30
N PHE A 132 12.37 2.25 0.95
CA PHE A 132 12.00 1.09 0.15
C PHE A 132 11.46 0.00 1.07
N THR A 133 10.48 -0.75 0.60
CA THR A 133 9.92 -1.89 1.32
C THR A 133 9.93 -3.10 0.40
N ILE A 134 10.52 -4.21 0.84
CA ILE A 134 10.40 -5.51 0.17
C ILE A 134 9.69 -6.44 1.14
N ARG A 135 8.58 -7.05 0.71
CA ARG A 135 7.70 -7.86 1.55
C ARG A 135 7.36 -9.17 0.88
N GLN A 136 7.47 -10.27 1.60
CA GLN A 136 6.82 -11.55 1.27
C GLN A 136 5.67 -11.81 2.23
N ARG A 137 4.51 -12.17 1.70
CA ARG A 137 3.34 -12.49 2.50
C ARG A 137 3.24 -13.99 2.73
N ILE A 138 3.59 -14.41 3.96
CA ILE A 138 3.67 -15.81 4.35
C ILE A 138 2.29 -16.42 4.62
N LYS A 139 1.35 -15.62 5.14
CA LYS A 139 -0.02 -16.11 5.41
C LYS A 139 -1.12 -15.27 4.79
N THR A 140 -1.94 -16.00 4.05
CA THR A 140 -3.15 -15.64 3.33
C THR A 140 -4.39 -15.39 4.20
N SER A 141 -5.19 -14.34 3.99
CA SER A 141 -6.63 -14.42 4.24
C SER A 141 -7.33 -14.68 2.89
N PRO A 142 -8.37 -15.53 2.82
CA PRO A 142 -9.06 -15.84 1.56
C PRO A 142 -9.66 -14.61 0.85
N PHE A 143 -9.76 -13.46 1.55
CA PHE A 143 -10.29 -12.21 1.00
C PHE A 143 -9.22 -11.29 0.38
N MET A 144 -7.95 -11.69 0.38
CA MET A 144 -6.89 -10.88 -0.21
C MET A 144 -6.82 -11.02 -1.73
N THR A 145 -6.59 -9.89 -2.41
CA THR A 145 -6.53 -9.80 -3.88
C THR A 145 -5.40 -10.66 -4.47
N TRP A 146 -4.31 -10.76 -3.71
CA TRP A 146 -3.12 -11.53 -4.02
C TRP A 146 -2.97 -12.62 -2.96
N SER A 147 -3.39 -13.83 -3.31
CA SER A 147 -3.18 -15.02 -2.49
C SER A 147 -2.61 -16.11 -3.37
N ALA A 148 -1.47 -16.67 -2.99
CA ALA A 148 -0.99 -17.89 -3.61
C ALA A 148 -1.83 -19.05 -3.07
N THR A 149 -2.45 -19.82 -3.97
CA THR A 149 -3.19 -21.04 -3.61
C THR A 149 -2.31 -22.28 -3.70
N THR A 150 -1.15 -22.19 -4.35
CA THR A 150 -0.14 -23.25 -4.42
C THR A 150 0.83 -23.11 -3.25
N SER A 151 1.25 -24.24 -2.67
CA SER A 151 2.07 -24.30 -1.45
C SER A 151 3.48 -23.72 -1.58
N GLU A 152 3.89 -23.27 -2.76
CA GLU A 152 5.28 -22.91 -3.09
C GLU A 152 5.48 -21.45 -3.49
N LEU A 153 4.41 -20.70 -3.76
CA LEU A 153 4.52 -19.28 -4.15
C LEU A 153 3.96 -18.38 -3.06
N PHE A 154 4.47 -17.16 -2.96
CA PHE A 154 4.01 -16.14 -2.04
C PHE A 154 3.70 -14.86 -2.79
N ALA A 155 2.79 -14.04 -2.27
CA ALA A 155 2.63 -12.67 -2.77
C ALA A 155 3.83 -11.83 -2.33
N ILE A 156 4.54 -11.27 -3.29
CA ILE A 156 5.69 -10.40 -3.07
C ILE A 156 5.31 -8.98 -3.45
N ASN A 157 5.70 -8.04 -2.61
CA ASN A 157 5.54 -6.62 -2.85
C ASN A 157 6.85 -5.86 -2.71
N LEU A 158 7.04 -4.91 -3.61
CA LEU A 158 8.10 -3.92 -3.50
C LEU A 158 7.51 -2.52 -3.61
N GLU A 159 7.53 -1.78 -2.51
CA GLU A 159 7.11 -0.39 -2.47
C GLU A 159 8.32 0.53 -2.66
N MET A 160 8.22 1.45 -3.62
CA MET A 160 9.17 2.55 -3.79
C MET A 160 8.90 3.68 -2.78
N PRO A 161 9.90 4.55 -2.51
CA PRO A 161 9.68 5.75 -1.70
C PRO A 161 8.50 6.56 -2.24
N PHE A 162 7.64 6.99 -1.33
CA PHE A 162 6.45 7.75 -1.70
C PHE A 162 6.72 9.27 -1.68
N MET A 163 5.91 9.99 -2.44
CA MET A 163 5.83 11.45 -2.44
C MET A 163 4.51 11.89 -1.81
N ILE A 164 4.46 13.10 -1.26
CA ILE A 164 3.24 13.69 -0.73
C ILE A 164 2.62 14.60 -1.78
N TYR A 165 1.34 14.39 -2.07
CA TYR A 165 0.58 15.25 -2.97
C TYR A 165 0.27 16.59 -2.30
N LYS A 166 0.78 17.68 -2.86
CA LYS A 166 0.68 19.05 -2.33
C LYS A 166 1.06 19.09 -0.85
N ASN A 167 0.32 19.86 -0.04
CA ASN A 167 0.40 19.83 1.41
C ASN A 167 -0.71 18.94 2.02
N SER A 168 -1.18 17.94 1.27
CA SER A 168 -2.24 17.03 1.70
C SER A 168 -1.67 15.89 2.57
N LYS A 169 -2.54 14.96 2.97
CA LYS A 169 -2.16 13.72 3.65
C LYS A 169 -2.15 12.51 2.70
N ILE A 170 -2.16 12.74 1.39
CA ILE A 170 -2.15 11.69 0.37
C ILE A 170 -0.72 11.40 -0.05
N SER A 171 -0.34 10.12 0.07
CA SER A 171 0.90 9.59 -0.47
C SER A 171 0.69 9.07 -1.89
N ILE A 172 1.67 9.28 -2.75
CA ILE A 172 1.74 8.76 -4.12
C ILE A 172 2.98 7.87 -4.21
N ARG A 173 2.82 6.63 -4.66
CA ARG A 173 3.95 5.70 -4.80
C ARG A 173 3.76 4.72 -5.92
N LEU A 174 4.86 4.10 -6.32
CA LEU A 174 4.86 2.89 -7.12
C LEU A 174 4.98 1.65 -6.24
N GLU A 175 4.19 0.63 -6.53
CA GLU A 175 4.26 -0.67 -5.86
C GLU A 175 4.28 -1.79 -6.89
N PHE A 176 5.34 -2.60 -6.86
CA PHE A 176 5.41 -3.84 -7.63
C PHE A 176 4.69 -4.95 -6.87
N ASN A 177 3.88 -5.74 -7.58
CA ASN A 177 3.13 -6.87 -7.05
C ASN A 177 3.35 -8.10 -7.95
N TRP A 178 3.76 -9.23 -7.38
CA TRP A 178 3.88 -10.49 -8.13
C TRP A 178 3.81 -11.72 -7.23
N LEU A 179 3.80 -12.92 -7.82
CA LEU A 179 3.92 -14.18 -7.11
C LEU A 179 5.33 -14.77 -7.27
N GLY A 180 5.91 -15.24 -6.17
CA GLY A 180 7.25 -15.83 -6.18
C GLY A 180 7.72 -16.27 -4.79
N GLU A 181 8.99 -16.66 -4.71
CA GLU A 181 9.72 -16.79 -3.46
C GLU A 181 10.85 -15.75 -3.48
N ILE A 182 10.98 -14.91 -2.45
CA ILE A 182 11.92 -13.78 -2.48
C ILE A 182 13.36 -14.22 -2.73
N SER A 183 13.82 -15.27 -2.05
CA SER A 183 15.17 -15.83 -2.21
C SER A 183 15.46 -16.18 -3.68
N ARG A 184 14.53 -16.91 -4.32
CA ARG A 184 14.60 -17.32 -5.71
C ARG A 184 14.53 -16.13 -6.66
N CYS A 185 13.52 -15.27 -6.52
CA CYS A 185 13.34 -14.10 -7.38
C CYS A 185 14.54 -13.13 -7.29
N TRP A 186 15.15 -12.99 -6.11
CA TRP A 186 16.33 -12.17 -5.89
C TRP A 186 17.56 -12.76 -6.60
N ASN A 187 17.79 -14.06 -6.45
CA ASN A 187 18.93 -14.74 -7.09
C ASN A 187 18.81 -14.80 -8.61
N GLU A 188 17.63 -15.14 -9.13
CA GLU A 188 17.37 -15.16 -10.58
C GLU A 188 17.58 -13.78 -11.19
N ALA A 189 17.06 -12.73 -10.54
CA ALA A 189 17.29 -11.36 -10.99
C ALA A 189 18.79 -11.02 -11.02
N PHE A 190 19.56 -11.47 -10.01
CA PHE A 190 20.97 -11.11 -9.88
C PHE A 190 21.79 -11.68 -11.04
N ILE A 191 21.54 -12.94 -11.40
CA ILE A 191 22.12 -13.59 -12.58
C ILE A 191 21.79 -12.79 -13.84
N GLU A 192 20.51 -12.44 -14.03
CA GLU A 192 20.07 -11.68 -15.21
C GLU A 192 20.71 -10.29 -15.30
N TYR A 193 20.96 -9.65 -14.15
CA TYR A 193 21.66 -8.37 -14.05
C TYR A 193 23.13 -8.49 -14.44
N GLU A 194 23.85 -9.52 -13.97
CA GLU A 194 25.24 -9.79 -14.36
C GLU A 194 25.36 -10.07 -15.87
N ASP A 195 24.38 -10.77 -16.44
CA ASP A 195 24.33 -11.10 -17.87
C ASP A 195 23.91 -9.91 -18.76
N ASN A 196 23.63 -8.73 -18.19
CA ASN A 196 23.12 -7.54 -18.88
C ASN A 196 21.88 -7.81 -19.75
N THR A 197 21.01 -8.70 -19.27
CA THR A 197 19.75 -9.01 -19.96
C THR A 197 18.64 -8.09 -19.47
N VAL A 198 17.75 -7.68 -20.39
CA VAL A 198 16.52 -6.95 -20.00
C VAL A 198 15.57 -7.96 -19.38
N SER A 199 15.50 -7.95 -18.05
CA SER A 199 14.69 -8.87 -17.27
C SER A 199 13.28 -8.34 -17.01
N LYS A 200 12.34 -9.29 -16.90
CA LYS A 200 10.96 -9.06 -16.44
C LYS A 200 10.86 -8.95 -14.91
N SER A 201 11.95 -9.16 -14.17
CA SER A 201 11.98 -9.14 -12.71
C SER A 201 11.91 -7.71 -12.17
N PRO A 202 10.96 -7.41 -11.26
CA PRO A 202 10.91 -6.12 -10.55
C PRO A 202 12.23 -5.70 -9.88
N PHE A 203 13.04 -6.64 -9.39
CA PHE A 203 14.34 -6.31 -8.79
C PHE A 203 15.35 -5.78 -9.81
N ASN A 204 15.41 -6.39 -10.99
CA ASN A 204 16.37 -6.00 -12.03
C ASN A 204 16.04 -4.59 -12.55
N ILE A 205 14.75 -4.24 -12.70
CA ILE A 205 14.30 -2.89 -13.05
C ILE A 205 14.91 -1.86 -12.10
N LEU A 206 14.91 -2.13 -10.80
CA LEU A 206 15.43 -1.19 -9.80
C LEU A 206 16.97 -1.17 -9.73
N TRP A 207 17.65 -2.29 -9.99
CA TRP A 207 19.11 -2.33 -10.10
C TRP A 207 19.63 -1.58 -11.32
N GLN A 208 19.02 -1.77 -12.50
CA GLN A 208 19.39 -1.06 -13.72
C GLN A 208 19.21 0.46 -13.59
N ASN A 209 18.30 0.89 -12.71
CA ASN A 209 18.09 2.30 -12.38
C ASN A 209 18.80 2.76 -11.08
N ASN A 210 19.72 1.95 -10.54
CA ASN A 210 20.55 2.26 -9.36
C ASN A 210 19.75 2.67 -8.10
N LEU A 211 18.54 2.13 -7.92
CA LEU A 211 17.67 2.47 -6.79
C LEU A 211 17.92 1.58 -5.57
N ILE A 212 18.10 0.29 -5.84
CA ILE A 212 18.55 -0.70 -4.87
C ILE A 212 19.85 -1.31 -5.38
N PHE A 213 20.50 -2.13 -4.57
CA PHE A 213 21.76 -2.80 -4.94
C PHE A 213 21.64 -4.29 -4.62
N PRO A 214 22.35 -5.17 -5.34
CA PRO A 214 22.40 -6.58 -4.98
C PRO A 214 23.18 -6.76 -3.67
N GLY A 215 22.83 -7.82 -2.93
CA GLY A 215 23.39 -8.09 -1.61
C GLY A 215 22.69 -9.27 -0.94
N ASN A 216 23.09 -9.57 0.29
CA ASN A 216 22.48 -10.64 1.07
C ASN A 216 21.16 -10.18 1.68
N LEU A 217 20.07 -10.36 0.93
CA LEU A 217 18.72 -10.03 1.36
C LEU A 217 18.21 -11.09 2.34
N GLN A 218 17.74 -10.67 3.51
CA GLN A 218 17.22 -11.58 4.54
C GLN A 218 15.96 -11.01 5.21
N PRO A 219 15.11 -11.86 5.80
CA PRO A 219 13.96 -11.37 6.53
C PRO A 219 14.40 -10.72 7.84
N VAL A 220 13.97 -9.47 8.08
CA VAL A 220 14.39 -8.67 9.24
C VAL A 220 13.25 -8.41 10.23
N ILE A 221 12.00 -8.28 9.74
CA ILE A 221 10.82 -7.94 10.53
C ILE A 221 9.65 -8.83 10.08
N GLU A 222 8.91 -9.38 11.03
CA GLU A 222 7.59 -9.97 10.81
C GLU A 222 6.49 -8.99 11.24
N HIS A 223 5.46 -8.88 10.42
CA HIS A 223 4.35 -7.96 10.62
C HIS A 223 3.04 -8.73 10.51
N THR A 224 2.26 -8.72 11.59
CA THR A 224 0.93 -9.32 11.64
C THR A 224 -0.12 -8.21 11.63
N THR A 225 -1.05 -8.26 10.67
CA THR A 225 -2.09 -7.24 10.52
C THR A 225 -3.47 -7.77 10.91
N PHE A 226 -4.16 -6.99 11.74
CA PHE A 226 -5.57 -7.13 12.07
C PHE A 226 -6.35 -5.96 11.46
N ARG A 227 -7.19 -6.21 10.46
CA ARG A 227 -7.83 -5.19 9.63
C ARG A 227 -9.34 -5.13 9.81
N GLU A 228 -9.82 -3.96 10.17
CA GLU A 228 -11.22 -3.54 10.03
C GLU A 228 -11.36 -2.80 8.70
N LYS A 229 -12.30 -3.21 7.84
CA LYS A 229 -12.51 -2.58 6.52
C LYS A 229 -13.91 -1.98 6.42
N PHE A 230 -13.99 -0.75 5.98
CA PHE A 230 -15.23 -0.02 5.70
C PHE A 230 -15.21 0.50 4.27
N GLY A 231 -16.32 0.32 3.55
CA GLY A 231 -16.55 0.95 2.27
C GLY A 231 -17.39 2.21 2.46
N VAL A 232 -17.05 3.27 1.74
CA VAL A 232 -17.79 4.52 1.68
C VAL A 232 -18.48 4.57 0.33
N TYR A 233 -19.80 4.66 0.34
CA TYR A 233 -20.65 4.58 -0.84
C TYR A 233 -21.33 5.92 -1.08
N LYS A 234 -21.28 6.42 -2.31
CA LYS A 234 -22.10 7.56 -2.72
C LYS A 234 -23.43 7.05 -3.25
N LYS A 235 -24.53 7.61 -2.76
CA LYS A 235 -25.86 7.36 -3.30
C LYS A 235 -26.04 8.13 -4.60
N ASP A 236 -26.42 7.44 -5.67
CA ASP A 236 -26.75 8.02 -6.97
C ASP A 236 -28.11 7.47 -7.43
N GLY A 237 -29.18 8.24 -7.17
CA GLY A 237 -30.54 7.75 -7.32
C GLY A 237 -30.85 6.60 -6.33
N GLU A 238 -31.23 5.43 -6.86
CA GLU A 238 -31.47 4.20 -6.08
C GLU A 238 -30.20 3.35 -5.90
N ASP A 239 -29.15 3.64 -6.67
CA ASP A 239 -27.91 2.86 -6.67
C ASP A 239 -26.88 3.41 -5.66
N TYR A 240 -26.00 2.52 -5.21
CA TYR A 240 -24.90 2.85 -4.32
C TYR A 240 -23.58 2.46 -4.97
N ARG A 241 -22.75 3.46 -5.25
CA ARG A 241 -21.40 3.26 -5.81
C ARG A 241 -20.37 3.43 -4.71
N GLU A 242 -19.50 2.44 -4.50
CA GLU A 242 -18.35 2.62 -3.63
C GLU A 242 -17.43 3.70 -4.21
N VAL A 243 -16.97 4.62 -3.38
CA VAL A 243 -16.09 5.73 -3.78
C VAL A 243 -14.78 5.74 -3.01
N PHE A 244 -14.80 5.33 -1.73
CA PHE A 244 -13.60 5.21 -0.91
C PHE A 244 -13.61 3.93 -0.08
N VAL A 245 -12.43 3.48 0.31
CA VAL A 245 -12.22 2.43 1.30
C VAL A 245 -11.45 3.01 2.48
N ILE A 246 -11.85 2.64 3.69
CA ILE A 246 -11.13 2.91 4.93
C ILE A 246 -10.69 1.57 5.52
N ASN A 247 -9.39 1.37 5.70
CA ASN A 247 -8.82 0.26 6.47
C ASN A 247 -8.29 0.79 7.80
N ILE A 248 -8.68 0.16 8.91
CA ILE A 248 -8.06 0.38 10.22
C ILE A 248 -7.27 -0.87 10.55
N ASP A 249 -5.96 -0.73 10.54
CA ASP A 249 -4.99 -1.81 10.73
C ASP A 249 -4.41 -1.72 12.13
N GLN A 250 -4.72 -2.67 12.99
CA GLN A 250 -3.91 -2.94 14.18
C GLN A 250 -2.76 -3.85 13.79
N VAL A 251 -1.54 -3.36 14.02
CA VAL A 251 -0.31 -4.01 13.62
C VAL A 251 0.42 -4.53 14.84
N VAL A 252 0.95 -5.75 14.73
CA VAL A 252 1.96 -6.30 15.63
C VAL A 252 3.22 -6.54 14.80
N ALA A 253 4.28 -5.82 15.11
CA ALA A 253 5.59 -5.97 14.49
C ALA A 253 6.53 -6.74 15.42
N GLN A 254 7.36 -7.62 14.85
CA GLN A 254 8.38 -8.37 15.56
C GLN A 254 9.72 -8.28 14.83
N SER A 255 10.79 -7.95 15.55
CA SER A 255 12.16 -8.09 15.05
C SER A 255 12.55 -9.56 14.99
N LEU A 256 12.95 -10.07 13.83
CA LEU A 256 13.29 -11.48 13.67
C LEU A 256 14.63 -11.86 14.34
N SER A 257 15.54 -10.90 14.47
CA SER A 257 16.83 -11.08 15.16
C SER A 257 16.72 -10.95 16.67
N SER A 258 16.16 -9.85 17.17
CA SER A 258 16.10 -9.54 18.61
C SER A 258 14.87 -10.11 19.32
N LYS A 259 13.87 -10.58 18.57
CA LYS A 259 12.55 -11.01 19.06
C LYS A 259 11.77 -9.94 19.82
N ARG A 260 12.17 -8.66 19.75
CA ARG A 260 11.38 -7.52 20.27
C ARG A 260 10.07 -7.40 19.52
N PHE A 261 9.04 -6.88 20.18
CA PHE A 261 7.72 -6.67 19.62
C PHE A 261 7.26 -5.23 19.81
N GLY A 262 6.48 -4.73 18.86
CA GLY A 262 5.84 -3.43 18.90
C GLY A 262 4.42 -3.50 18.35
N THR A 263 3.56 -2.58 18.78
CA THR A 263 2.19 -2.49 18.26
C THR A 263 1.81 -1.06 17.95
N TYR A 264 1.07 -0.85 16.88
CA TYR A 264 0.50 0.45 16.55
C TYR A 264 -0.76 0.28 15.69
N VAL A 265 -1.41 1.41 15.37
CA VAL A 265 -2.57 1.45 14.48
C VAL A 265 -2.31 2.37 13.30
N ASP A 266 -2.62 1.88 12.11
CA ASP A 266 -2.69 2.65 10.87
C ASP A 266 -4.14 2.80 10.43
N VAL A 267 -4.44 3.94 9.79
CA VAL A 267 -5.71 4.21 9.13
C VAL A 267 -5.42 4.58 7.69
N ASP A 268 -5.68 3.66 6.77
CA ASP A 268 -5.42 3.83 5.35
C ASP A 268 -6.73 4.17 4.63
N ILE A 269 -6.73 5.24 3.83
CA ILE A 269 -7.88 5.67 3.03
C ILE A 269 -7.49 5.75 1.57
N SER A 270 -8.22 5.04 0.71
CA SER A 270 -8.01 5.03 -0.74
C SER A 270 -9.30 5.30 -1.50
N SER A 271 -9.18 5.82 -2.72
CA SER A 271 -10.25 5.76 -3.71
C SER A 271 -10.48 4.30 -4.15
N VAL A 272 -11.66 4.03 -4.74
CA VAL A 272 -11.90 2.83 -5.57
C VAL A 272 -12.04 3.16 -7.06
N ASN A 273 -11.99 4.45 -7.39
CA ASN A 273 -12.08 4.98 -8.75
C ASN A 273 -10.70 5.41 -9.25
N LEU A 274 -10.52 5.38 -10.58
CA LEU A 274 -9.34 5.90 -11.25
C LEU A 274 -9.04 7.32 -10.77
N ILE A 275 -7.81 7.56 -10.30
CA ILE A 275 -7.41 8.85 -9.77
C ILE A 275 -7.17 9.82 -10.93
N GLU A 276 -8.14 10.70 -11.16
CA GLU A 276 -8.06 11.89 -12.01
C GLU A 276 -8.18 13.16 -11.15
N ASN A 277 -8.17 14.34 -11.78
CA ASN A 277 -8.14 15.64 -11.08
C ASN A 277 -9.31 15.85 -10.11
N ASP A 278 -10.51 15.43 -10.49
CA ASP A 278 -11.70 15.48 -9.64
C ASP A 278 -11.62 14.47 -8.49
N ILE A 279 -11.24 13.21 -8.80
CA ILE A 279 -11.17 12.13 -7.81
C ILE A 279 -10.08 12.38 -6.76
N ILE A 280 -8.90 12.89 -7.14
CA ILE A 280 -7.85 13.23 -6.18
C ILE A 280 -8.29 14.39 -5.27
N THR A 281 -9.08 15.33 -5.80
CA THR A 281 -9.61 16.46 -5.04
C THR A 281 -10.65 15.97 -4.03
N ASP A 282 -11.58 15.11 -4.44
CA ASP A 282 -12.57 14.51 -3.54
C ASP A 282 -11.89 13.66 -2.46
N LEU A 283 -10.85 12.89 -2.81
CA LEU A 283 -10.05 12.14 -1.83
C LEU A 283 -9.35 13.09 -0.84
N GLU A 284 -8.75 14.19 -1.31
CA GLU A 284 -8.09 15.18 -0.47
C GLU A 284 -9.06 15.82 0.52
N MET A 285 -10.23 16.24 0.04
CA MET A 285 -11.29 16.81 0.87
C MET A 285 -11.79 15.81 1.91
N PHE A 286 -12.08 14.58 1.50
CA PHE A 286 -12.54 13.52 2.39
C PHE A 286 -11.52 13.21 3.47
N VAL A 287 -10.25 13.01 3.08
CA VAL A 287 -9.15 12.72 4.01
C VAL A 287 -8.94 13.87 4.99
N ASN A 288 -8.99 15.12 4.53
CA ASN A 288 -8.81 16.28 5.41
C ASN A 288 -9.93 16.40 6.45
N ALA A 289 -11.18 16.29 6.03
CA ALA A 289 -12.32 16.34 6.94
C ALA A 289 -12.31 15.15 7.91
N PHE A 290 -12.10 13.94 7.41
CA PHE A 290 -12.03 12.72 8.22
C PHE A 290 -10.90 12.79 9.26
N SER A 291 -9.71 13.21 8.82
CA SER A 291 -8.56 13.30 9.71
C SER A 291 -8.69 14.42 10.74
N SER A 292 -9.35 15.53 10.42
CA SER A 292 -9.66 16.59 11.38
C SER A 292 -10.66 16.10 12.43
N GLU A 293 -11.75 15.44 12.01
CA GLU A 293 -12.79 14.94 12.90
C GLU A 293 -12.27 13.87 13.88
N PHE A 294 -11.27 13.07 13.48
CA PHE A 294 -10.75 11.98 14.31
C PHE A 294 -9.34 12.19 14.87
N ASP A 295 -8.78 13.40 14.72
CA ASP A 295 -7.42 13.73 15.16
C ASP A 295 -6.38 12.73 14.62
N LEU A 296 -6.40 12.57 13.30
CA LEU A 296 -5.46 11.73 12.55
C LEU A 296 -4.39 12.59 11.88
N LYS A 297 -3.14 12.11 11.96
CA LYS A 297 -1.97 12.73 11.35
C LYS A 297 -1.46 11.86 10.21
N LEU A 298 -0.82 12.50 9.24
CA LEU A 298 -0.08 11.80 8.19
C LEU A 298 0.97 10.87 8.82
N ASN A 299 1.03 9.66 8.31
CA ASN A 299 2.18 8.79 8.44
C ASN A 299 3.15 9.10 7.29
N ASP A 300 4.27 9.75 7.60
CA ASP A 300 5.31 10.09 6.64
C ASP A 300 6.43 9.04 6.61
N GLU A 301 6.11 7.78 6.94
CA GLU A 301 7.02 6.65 6.95
C GLU A 301 6.34 5.40 6.38
N THR A 302 7.12 4.51 5.75
CA THR A 302 6.61 3.18 5.38
C THR A 302 6.31 2.35 6.63
N LYS A 303 5.46 1.33 6.51
CA LYS A 303 5.15 0.42 7.63
C LYS A 303 6.43 -0.20 8.20
N VAL A 304 7.32 -0.70 7.34
CA VAL A 304 8.60 -1.28 7.76
C VAL A 304 9.54 -0.28 8.45
N TYR A 305 9.59 0.98 8.02
CA TYR A 305 10.40 2.00 8.71
C TYR A 305 9.89 2.25 10.12
N ARG A 306 8.57 2.35 10.27
CA ARG A 306 7.95 2.51 11.59
C ARG A 306 8.18 1.29 12.46
N ASP A 307 8.01 0.08 11.89
CA ASP A 307 8.31 -1.18 12.57
C ASP A 307 9.74 -1.13 13.15
N ALA A 308 10.73 -0.83 12.30
CA ALA A 308 12.13 -0.72 12.70
C ALA A 308 12.35 0.34 13.80
N SER A 309 11.67 1.48 13.74
CA SER A 309 11.78 2.53 14.76
C SER A 309 11.21 2.10 16.11
N ILE A 310 10.02 1.47 16.13
CA ILE A 310 9.38 0.97 17.37
C ILE A 310 10.18 -0.19 17.97
N LEU A 311 10.83 -0.99 17.12
CA LEU A 311 11.68 -2.10 17.53
C LEU A 311 13.10 -1.66 17.95
N GLU A 312 13.40 -0.36 17.88
CA GLU A 312 14.71 0.25 18.17
C GLU A 312 15.85 -0.33 17.30
N MET A 313 15.57 -0.56 16.02
CA MET A 313 16.55 -1.05 15.04
C MET A 313 17.22 0.09 14.25
N ILE A 314 16.67 1.31 14.31
CA ILE A 314 17.18 2.52 13.62
C ILE A 314 17.07 3.78 14.48
#